data_AF-A0AAD4JJG8-F1
#
_entry.id   AF-A0AAD4JJG8-F1
#
_cell.length_a   1.000
_cell.length_b   1.000
_cell.length_c   1.000
_cell.angle_alpha   90.00
_cell.angle_beta   90.00
_cell.angle_gamma   90.00
#
_symmetry.space_group_name_H-M   'P 1'
#
loop_
_entity.id
_entity.type
_entity.pdbx_description
1 polymer ?
#
loop_
_entity_poly.entity_id
_entity_poly.type
_entity_poly.pdbx_seq_one_letter_code
_entity_poly.pdbx_strand_id
1 'polypeptide(L)'
;MGAEKKWLYTLFSGAFITFLIFLSFISGLSSSYYYAYPPNKPFPSTIDHGPGRPPSFAYYISGQSGDSDRLFRLLLAVYHPRNRYLLHISADGSDEERVRLVSMVKYVPVIQAFGNVDVIGKPDPNTYMGSTNIAAILRAAATLMKVDGGWDWFVTLSAKDYPLITQDDLAHVFSSIRRDLNFIDHTSDLGWKEGQRIQPIVVDPGIYLARRTQIFHATEKRAMPDSFTVFTGSPWVVLSRSFLEFCVFGWDNLPRTLLMYFTNVVLSQEVYFHTVICNSPEFKNTTVNADLRYFVWDDPPKMEPHVLNTSDYEEMVKSGAAFARQFDKDATVLDMIDRKILKRDRNLATPGAWCRGRKSWWMDPCTQWGDVNAVKPGPQAKKFGESIDKLVDNWNSKSDTCAR
;
A
#
# COMPACT_ATOMS: atom_id res chain seq x y z
N MET A 1 35.44 -43.66 -46.11
CA MET A 1 34.61 -42.65 -45.41
C MET A 1 34.75 -42.85 -43.90
N GLY A 2 35.68 -42.18 -43.21
CA GLY A 2 35.88 -42.49 -41.77
C GLY A 2 36.74 -41.54 -40.94
N ALA A 3 37.53 -40.65 -41.55
CA ALA A 3 38.38 -39.71 -40.81
C ALA A 3 37.73 -38.31 -40.65
N GLU A 4 37.09 -37.78 -41.70
CA GLU A 4 36.52 -36.43 -41.69
C GLU A 4 35.32 -36.27 -40.73
N LYS A 5 34.47 -37.31 -40.61
CA LYS A 5 33.31 -37.26 -39.69
C LYS A 5 33.70 -37.26 -38.21
N LYS A 6 34.85 -37.86 -37.86
CA LYS A 6 35.33 -37.89 -36.46
C LYS A 6 35.80 -36.51 -36.00
N TRP A 7 36.54 -35.80 -36.86
CA TRP A 7 37.01 -34.44 -36.58
C TRP A 7 35.86 -33.44 -36.42
N LEU A 8 34.83 -33.56 -37.27
CA LEU A 8 33.64 -32.73 -37.16
C LEU A 8 32.90 -32.95 -35.83
N TYR A 9 32.76 -34.20 -35.40
CA TYR A 9 32.10 -34.53 -34.13
C TYR A 9 32.87 -33.98 -32.92
N THR A 10 34.20 -34.07 -32.92
CA THR A 10 35.04 -33.48 -31.84
C THR A 10 35.01 -31.96 -31.83
N LEU A 11 34.93 -31.30 -32.99
CA LEU A 11 34.78 -29.84 -33.07
C LEU A 11 33.42 -29.37 -32.56
N PHE A 12 32.34 -30.06 -32.94
CA PHE A 12 30.99 -29.74 -32.48
C PHE A 12 30.81 -30.00 -30.98
N SER A 13 31.33 -31.12 -30.48
CA SER A 13 31.25 -31.42 -29.03
C SER A 13 32.14 -30.46 -28.21
N GLY A 14 33.31 -30.10 -28.72
CA GLY A 14 34.13 -29.03 -28.13
C GLY A 14 33.38 -27.71 -28.06
N ALA A 15 32.85 -27.22 -29.19
CA ALA A 15 32.09 -25.96 -29.25
C ALA A 15 30.84 -25.98 -28.37
N PHE A 16 30.12 -27.11 -28.30
CA PHE A 16 28.94 -27.28 -27.45
C PHE A 16 29.31 -27.24 -25.96
N ILE A 17 30.41 -27.87 -25.56
CA ILE A 17 30.90 -27.81 -24.18
C ILE A 17 31.35 -26.38 -23.85
N THR A 18 32.06 -25.69 -24.75
CA THR A 18 32.45 -24.29 -24.53
C THR A 18 31.24 -23.37 -24.45
N PHE A 19 30.19 -23.63 -25.25
CA PHE A 19 28.93 -22.89 -25.20
C PHE A 19 28.15 -23.18 -23.90
N LEU A 20 28.13 -24.41 -23.41
CA LEU A 20 27.56 -24.76 -22.12
C LEU A 20 28.35 -24.14 -20.96
N ILE A 21 29.68 -24.11 -21.04
CA ILE A 21 30.53 -23.43 -20.05
C ILE A 21 30.26 -21.92 -20.09
N PHE A 22 30.14 -21.32 -21.28
CA PHE A 22 29.79 -19.91 -21.45
C PHE A 22 28.39 -19.58 -20.92
N LEU A 23 27.39 -20.43 -21.18
CA LEU A 23 26.06 -20.31 -20.59
C LEU A 23 26.08 -20.51 -19.07
N SER A 24 26.88 -21.43 -18.55
CA SER A 24 27.10 -21.63 -17.11
C SER A 24 27.82 -20.45 -16.47
N PHE A 25 28.69 -19.77 -17.22
CA PHE A 25 29.31 -18.51 -16.81
C PHE A 25 28.29 -17.39 -16.84
N ILE A 26 27.43 -17.24 -17.86
CA ILE A 26 26.40 -16.19 -17.90
C ILE A 26 25.36 -16.39 -16.79
N SER A 27 24.91 -17.63 -16.59
CA SER A 27 23.96 -17.97 -15.52
C SER A 27 24.63 -17.94 -14.13
N GLY A 28 25.90 -18.33 -14.03
CA GLY A 28 26.73 -18.23 -12.83
C GLY A 28 27.13 -16.80 -12.47
N LEU A 29 27.39 -15.93 -13.45
CA LEU A 29 27.68 -14.50 -13.26
C LEU A 29 26.45 -13.76 -12.74
N SER A 30 25.26 -14.13 -13.24
CA SER A 30 23.98 -13.62 -12.74
C SER A 30 23.69 -14.09 -11.31
N SER A 31 24.13 -15.30 -10.94
CA SER A 31 23.84 -15.93 -9.65
C SER A 31 25.01 -15.95 -8.65
N SER A 32 26.16 -15.35 -8.94
CA SER A 32 27.30 -15.33 -7.99
C SER A 32 27.72 -13.90 -7.64
N TYR A 33 27.55 -12.92 -8.54
CA TYR A 33 27.89 -11.53 -8.24
C TYR A 33 26.85 -10.79 -7.40
N TYR A 34 25.59 -11.25 -7.38
CA TYR A 34 24.58 -10.78 -6.43
C TYR A 34 24.75 -11.39 -5.02
N TYR A 35 25.66 -12.35 -4.84
CA TYR A 35 25.79 -13.18 -3.64
C TYR A 35 27.09 -12.92 -2.84
N ALA A 36 27.78 -11.81 -3.12
CA ALA A 36 28.83 -11.34 -2.22
C ALA A 36 28.17 -10.88 -0.91
N TYR A 37 28.09 -11.79 0.07
CA TYR A 37 27.84 -11.47 1.47
C TYR A 37 28.75 -10.30 1.88
N PRO A 38 28.21 -9.11 2.21
CA PRO A 38 29.04 -8.05 2.76
C PRO A 38 29.60 -8.56 4.10
N PRO A 39 30.92 -8.47 4.36
CA PRO A 39 31.53 -9.05 5.56
C PRO A 39 31.09 -8.39 6.87
N ASN A 40 30.33 -7.30 6.82
CA ASN A 40 29.77 -6.60 7.96
C ASN A 40 28.36 -6.13 7.58
N LYS A 41 27.32 -6.81 8.07
CA LYS A 41 25.99 -6.20 8.08
C LYS A 41 26.06 -4.99 9.01
N PRO A 42 25.80 -3.75 8.54
CA PRO A 42 25.67 -2.64 9.46
C PRO A 42 24.58 -2.98 10.47
N PHE A 43 24.75 -2.63 11.74
CA PHE A 43 23.65 -2.76 12.70
C PHE A 43 22.49 -1.83 12.25
N PRO A 44 21.22 -2.23 12.48
CA PRO A 44 20.11 -1.32 12.24
C PRO A 44 20.30 -0.08 13.11
N SER A 45 20.26 1.10 12.51
CA SER A 45 20.30 2.36 13.25
C SER A 45 19.01 2.53 14.06
N THR A 46 19.11 3.12 15.24
CA THR A 46 17.96 3.41 16.10
C THR A 46 16.94 4.30 15.40
N ILE A 47 15.66 3.94 15.52
CA ILE A 47 14.53 4.74 15.04
C ILE A 47 14.00 5.56 16.20
N ASP A 48 14.06 6.88 16.07
CA ASP A 48 13.54 7.81 17.06
C ASP A 48 12.07 8.13 16.75
N HIS A 49 11.15 7.75 17.65
CA HIS A 49 9.73 8.01 17.53
C HIS A 49 9.28 9.22 18.37
N GLY A 50 8.09 9.75 18.06
CA GLY A 50 7.41 10.76 18.86
C GLY A 50 7.52 12.21 18.36
N PRO A 51 7.03 13.18 19.15
CA PRO A 51 6.99 14.59 18.75
C PRO A 51 8.36 15.16 18.40
N GLY A 52 8.41 16.01 17.36
CA GLY A 52 9.65 16.63 16.89
C GLY A 52 10.60 15.69 16.13
N ARG A 53 10.24 14.41 15.96
CA ARG A 53 10.93 13.45 15.09
C ARG A 53 10.15 13.26 13.80
N PRO A 54 10.77 12.84 12.68
CA PRO A 54 10.03 12.50 11.48
C PRO A 54 8.98 11.41 11.76
N PRO A 55 7.84 11.42 11.07
CA PRO A 55 6.82 10.42 11.29
C PRO A 55 7.20 9.04 10.78
N SER A 56 6.47 8.05 11.27
CA SER A 56 6.53 6.65 10.84
C SER A 56 5.15 6.20 10.35
N PHE A 57 5.13 5.44 9.27
CA PHE A 57 3.90 4.97 8.64
C PHE A 57 3.78 3.44 8.76
N ALA A 58 2.55 2.97 8.98
CA ALA A 58 2.18 1.57 8.94
C ALA A 58 1.40 1.30 7.65
N TYR A 59 1.99 0.57 6.73
CA TYR A 59 1.38 0.24 5.45
C TYR A 59 0.72 -1.13 5.50
N TYR A 60 -0.57 -1.19 5.17
CA TYR A 60 -1.26 -2.43 4.81
C TYR A 60 -1.35 -2.50 3.29
N ILE A 61 -0.59 -3.41 2.68
CA ILE A 61 -0.50 -3.56 1.22
C ILE A 61 -1.16 -4.88 0.83
N SER A 62 -2.34 -4.81 0.21
CA SER A 62 -3.17 -5.97 -0.13
C SER A 62 -3.22 -6.26 -1.63
N GLY A 63 -3.25 -7.54 -1.98
CA GLY A 63 -3.42 -8.02 -3.36
C GLY A 63 -4.24 -9.30 -3.41
N GLN A 64 -4.56 -9.71 -4.63
CA GLN A 64 -5.32 -10.92 -4.95
C GLN A 64 -4.39 -11.98 -5.57
N SER A 65 -4.97 -13.09 -6.03
CA SER A 65 -4.24 -14.10 -6.78
C SER A 65 -3.45 -13.49 -7.95
N GLY A 66 -2.14 -13.77 -8.02
CA GLY A 66 -1.24 -13.31 -9.08
C GLY A 66 -0.59 -11.94 -8.85
N ASP A 67 -0.87 -11.28 -7.72
CA ASP A 67 -0.34 -9.96 -7.37
C ASP A 67 1.00 -10.00 -6.61
N SER A 68 1.58 -11.17 -6.30
CA SER A 68 2.83 -11.26 -5.51
C SER A 68 3.96 -10.36 -6.02
N ASP A 69 4.22 -10.36 -7.33
CA ASP A 69 5.27 -9.52 -7.92
C ASP A 69 4.93 -8.02 -7.85
N ARG A 70 3.64 -7.67 -7.91
CA ARG A 70 3.16 -6.28 -7.80
C ARG A 70 3.26 -5.78 -6.37
N LEU A 71 2.87 -6.60 -5.40
CA LEU A 71 3.04 -6.31 -3.98
C LEU A 71 4.51 -6.10 -3.63
N PHE A 72 5.39 -6.97 -4.14
CA PHE A 72 6.82 -6.83 -3.91
C PHE A 72 7.38 -5.54 -4.55
N ARG A 73 7.03 -5.23 -5.79
CA ARG A 73 7.44 -3.98 -6.45
C ARG A 73 6.95 -2.75 -5.69
N LEU A 74 5.67 -2.75 -5.29
CA LEU A 74 5.05 -1.65 -4.54
C LEU A 74 5.68 -1.47 -3.17
N LEU A 75 5.90 -2.56 -2.42
CA LEU A 75 6.61 -2.52 -1.14
C LEU A 75 7.95 -1.81 -1.29
N LEU A 76 8.77 -2.21 -2.27
CA LEU A 76 10.07 -1.57 -2.49
C LEU A 76 9.92 -0.08 -2.85
N ALA A 77 8.86 0.29 -3.58
CA ALA A 77 8.61 1.67 -4.00
C ALA A 77 8.26 2.56 -2.81
N VAL A 78 7.57 2.02 -1.80
CA VAL A 78 7.20 2.72 -0.56
C VAL A 78 8.10 2.36 0.62
N TYR A 79 9.20 1.63 0.43
CA TYR A 79 10.03 1.14 1.53
C TYR A 79 10.85 2.25 2.19
N HIS A 80 10.86 2.26 3.52
CA HIS A 80 11.70 3.08 4.38
C HIS A 80 11.93 2.33 5.70
N PRO A 81 13.15 2.32 6.28
CA PRO A 81 13.45 1.60 7.52
C PRO A 81 12.60 2.00 8.73
N ARG A 82 12.12 3.25 8.77
CA ARG A 82 11.27 3.79 9.85
C ARG A 82 9.84 3.26 9.88
N ASN A 83 9.37 2.73 8.76
CA ASN A 83 7.98 2.37 8.56
C ASN A 83 7.77 0.89 8.85
N ARG A 84 6.52 0.51 9.11
CA ARG A 84 6.09 -0.89 9.28
C ARG A 84 5.24 -1.31 8.09
N TYR A 85 5.42 -2.53 7.61
CA TYR A 85 4.71 -3.04 6.44
C TYR A 85 4.06 -4.38 6.76
N LEU A 86 2.80 -4.51 6.40
CA LEU A 86 2.07 -5.78 6.43
C LEU A 86 1.53 -6.07 5.03
N LEU A 87 2.08 -7.10 4.40
CA LEU A 87 1.64 -7.56 3.09
C LEU A 87 0.56 -8.63 3.23
N HIS A 88 -0.42 -8.60 2.35
CA HIS A 88 -1.51 -9.57 2.36
C HIS A 88 -1.93 -9.98 0.95
N ILE A 89 -1.88 -11.28 0.68
CA ILE A 89 -2.52 -11.89 -0.49
C ILE A 89 -3.78 -12.59 0.02
N SER A 90 -4.95 -12.16 -0.46
CA SER A 90 -6.24 -12.69 -0.03
C SER A 90 -6.40 -14.18 -0.34
N ALA A 91 -7.43 -14.81 0.25
CA ALA A 91 -7.61 -16.27 0.25
C ALA A 91 -7.77 -16.91 -1.15
N ASP A 92 -8.02 -16.12 -2.19
CA ASP A 92 -8.03 -16.54 -3.59
C ASP A 92 -6.63 -16.81 -4.16
N GLY A 93 -5.57 -16.23 -3.59
CA GLY A 93 -4.18 -16.55 -3.94
C GLY A 93 -3.71 -17.88 -3.37
N SER A 94 -2.67 -18.46 -3.97
CA SER A 94 -2.13 -19.76 -3.54
C SER A 94 -1.14 -19.64 -2.37
N ASP A 95 -0.93 -20.73 -1.63
CA ASP A 95 0.06 -20.75 -0.55
C ASP A 95 1.49 -20.63 -1.10
N GLU A 96 1.76 -21.20 -2.28
CA GLU A 96 3.04 -21.05 -2.98
C GLU A 96 3.32 -19.59 -3.31
N GLU A 97 2.30 -18.83 -3.71
CA GLU A 97 2.42 -17.41 -3.99
C GLU A 97 2.79 -16.61 -2.73
N ARG A 98 2.15 -16.91 -1.59
CA ARG A 98 2.48 -16.28 -0.29
C ARG A 98 3.89 -16.63 0.16
N VAL A 99 4.30 -17.89 0.04
CA VAL A 99 5.65 -18.37 0.38
C VAL A 99 6.70 -17.72 -0.52
N ARG A 100 6.41 -17.55 -1.81
CA ARG A 100 7.27 -16.82 -2.75
C ARG A 100 7.43 -15.36 -2.32
N LEU A 101 6.34 -14.68 -1.97
CA LEU A 101 6.39 -13.30 -1.48
C LEU A 101 7.27 -13.17 -0.23
N VAL A 102 7.08 -14.05 0.76
CA VAL A 102 7.94 -14.11 1.97
C VAL A 102 9.41 -14.30 1.60
N SER A 103 9.69 -15.17 0.64
CA SER A 103 11.05 -15.43 0.17
C SER A 103 11.66 -14.16 -0.44
N MET A 104 10.96 -13.51 -1.39
CA MET A 104 11.42 -12.27 -2.01
C MET A 104 11.74 -11.17 -0.99
N VAL A 105 10.85 -10.97 -0.01
CA VAL A 105 11.03 -10.00 1.08
C VAL A 105 12.27 -10.30 1.92
N LYS A 106 12.48 -11.56 2.30
CA LYS A 106 13.63 -11.99 3.13
C LYS A 106 14.98 -11.83 2.43
N TYR A 107 15.01 -11.82 1.10
CA TYR A 107 16.24 -11.65 0.33
C TYR A 107 16.67 -10.19 0.15
N VAL A 108 15.86 -9.22 0.58
CA VAL A 108 16.23 -7.80 0.53
C VAL A 108 17.05 -7.46 1.79
N PRO A 109 18.35 -7.08 1.65
CA PRO A 109 19.25 -6.94 2.81
C PRO A 109 18.78 -5.94 3.87
N VAL A 110 18.25 -4.78 3.45
CA VAL A 110 17.75 -3.76 4.38
C VAL A 110 16.51 -4.25 5.12
N ILE A 111 15.58 -4.95 4.45
CA ILE A 111 14.40 -5.52 5.11
C ILE A 111 14.82 -6.57 6.14
N GLN A 112 15.80 -7.41 5.81
CA GLN A 112 16.34 -8.39 6.74
C GLN A 112 16.99 -7.74 7.97
N ALA A 113 17.66 -6.60 7.78
CA ALA A 113 18.34 -5.91 8.87
C ALA A 113 17.38 -5.19 9.83
N PHE A 114 16.32 -4.56 9.30
CA PHE A 114 15.35 -3.81 10.11
C PHE A 114 14.16 -4.64 10.57
N GLY A 115 13.88 -5.78 9.93
CA GLY A 115 12.80 -6.69 10.34
C GLY A 115 11.41 -6.02 10.34
N ASN A 116 11.20 -5.05 9.45
CA ASN A 116 10.06 -4.15 9.45
C ASN A 116 8.95 -4.50 8.44
N VAL A 117 9.01 -5.70 7.86
CA VAL A 117 8.03 -6.20 6.87
C VAL A 117 7.56 -7.59 7.26
N ASP A 118 6.24 -7.74 7.39
CA ASP A 118 5.57 -9.02 7.63
C ASP A 118 4.63 -9.38 6.47
N VAL A 119 4.35 -10.67 6.31
CA VAL A 119 3.34 -11.18 5.38
C VAL A 119 2.29 -11.95 6.18
N ILE A 120 1.01 -11.67 5.94
CA ILE A 120 -0.10 -12.39 6.58
C ILE A 120 -0.06 -13.86 6.15
N GLY A 121 0.21 -14.76 7.11
CA GLY A 121 0.26 -16.20 6.87
C GLY A 121 -1.13 -16.83 6.68
N LYS A 122 -2.09 -16.50 7.55
CA LYS A 122 -3.48 -16.96 7.41
C LYS A 122 -4.29 -15.90 6.66
N PRO A 123 -4.57 -16.07 5.36
CA PRO A 123 -5.19 -15.04 4.54
C PRO A 123 -6.63 -14.77 4.96
N ASP A 124 -7.07 -13.54 4.76
CA ASP A 124 -8.47 -13.16 4.86
C ASP A 124 -9.15 -13.31 3.49
N PRO A 125 -10.45 -13.67 3.47
CA PRO A 125 -11.26 -13.59 2.26
C PRO A 125 -11.35 -12.15 1.76
N ASN A 126 -11.47 -11.98 0.45
CA ASN A 126 -11.71 -10.70 -0.21
C ASN A 126 -12.92 -10.85 -1.12
N THR A 127 -14.11 -10.65 -0.55
CA THR A 127 -15.36 -10.62 -1.30
C THR A 127 -15.54 -9.23 -1.88
N TYR A 128 -15.58 -9.12 -3.21
CA TYR A 128 -15.88 -7.84 -3.85
C TYR A 128 -17.28 -7.35 -3.42
N MET A 129 -17.37 -6.09 -3.00
CA MET A 129 -18.55 -5.47 -2.36
C MET A 129 -18.94 -6.02 -0.98
N GLY A 130 -18.25 -7.02 -0.45
CA GLY A 130 -18.52 -7.61 0.86
C GLY A 130 -17.83 -6.90 2.03
N SER A 131 -18.20 -7.28 3.25
CA SER A 131 -17.67 -6.75 4.51
C SER A 131 -16.38 -7.41 4.99
N THR A 132 -15.98 -8.52 4.38
CA THR A 132 -14.67 -9.17 4.60
C THR A 132 -13.49 -8.21 4.39
N ASN A 133 -13.61 -7.23 3.50
CA ASN A 133 -12.59 -6.21 3.29
C ASN A 133 -12.34 -5.33 4.54
N ILE A 134 -13.40 -4.87 5.21
CA ILE A 134 -13.23 -4.13 6.48
C ILE A 134 -12.59 -5.04 7.52
N ALA A 135 -13.05 -6.28 7.63
CA ALA A 135 -12.50 -7.23 8.60
C ALA A 135 -10.99 -7.43 8.39
N ALA A 136 -10.54 -7.54 7.14
CA ALA A 136 -9.13 -7.63 6.79
C ALA A 136 -8.35 -6.36 7.16
N ILE A 137 -8.89 -5.16 6.88
CA ILE A 137 -8.26 -3.88 7.24
C ILE A 137 -8.15 -3.72 8.77
N LEU A 138 -9.21 -4.02 9.53
CA LEU A 138 -9.21 -3.96 11.00
C LEU A 138 -8.24 -4.97 11.60
N ARG A 139 -8.17 -6.19 11.05
CA ARG A 139 -7.18 -7.20 11.45
C ARG A 139 -5.76 -6.75 11.16
N ALA A 140 -5.52 -6.11 10.02
CA ALA A 140 -4.22 -5.55 9.67
C ALA A 140 -3.80 -4.45 10.64
N ALA A 141 -4.69 -3.50 10.95
CA ALA A 141 -4.46 -2.45 11.93
C ALA A 141 -4.14 -3.03 13.31
N ALA A 142 -4.97 -3.97 13.81
CA ALA A 142 -4.74 -4.64 15.09
C ALA A 142 -3.41 -5.39 15.14
N THR A 143 -3.02 -6.03 14.03
CA THR A 143 -1.73 -6.73 13.92
C THR A 143 -0.56 -5.74 14.00
N LEU A 144 -0.62 -4.64 13.24
CA LEU A 144 0.42 -3.61 13.21
C LEU A 144 0.57 -2.91 14.57
N MET A 145 -0.52 -2.69 15.30
CA MET A 145 -0.47 -2.15 16.68
C MET A 145 0.19 -3.11 17.66
N LYS A 146 -0.03 -4.42 17.47
CA LYS A 146 0.53 -5.46 18.33
C LYS A 146 2.02 -5.65 18.12
N VAL A 147 2.50 -5.55 16.88
CA VAL A 147 3.91 -5.79 16.54
C VAL A 147 4.78 -4.54 16.62
N ASP A 148 4.18 -3.35 16.57
CA ASP A 148 4.93 -2.09 16.60
C ASP A 148 4.13 -0.94 17.26
N GLY A 149 4.76 -0.30 18.23
CA GLY A 149 4.23 0.85 18.98
C GLY A 149 4.55 2.22 18.37
N GLY A 150 5.45 2.32 17.39
CA GLY A 150 6.12 3.57 17.02
C GLY A 150 5.55 4.35 15.83
N TRP A 151 4.58 3.80 15.09
CA TRP A 151 4.02 4.45 13.89
C TRP A 151 2.88 5.43 14.22
N ASP A 152 2.69 6.43 13.38
CA ASP A 152 1.76 7.55 13.58
C ASP A 152 0.50 7.44 12.70
N TRP A 153 0.69 7.01 11.45
CA TRP A 153 -0.40 6.85 10.48
C TRP A 153 -0.43 5.46 9.86
N PHE A 154 -1.64 4.97 9.65
CA PHE A 154 -1.92 3.75 8.92
C PHE A 154 -2.38 4.10 7.51
N VAL A 155 -1.74 3.50 6.51
CA VAL A 155 -2.00 3.72 5.09
C VAL A 155 -2.43 2.41 4.45
N THR A 156 -3.63 2.37 3.87
CA THR A 156 -4.05 1.23 3.04
C THR A 156 -3.53 1.40 1.63
N LEU A 157 -3.07 0.32 0.99
CA LEU A 157 -2.70 0.29 -0.43
C LEU A 157 -3.13 -1.05 -1.02
N SER A 158 -3.51 -1.05 -2.30
CA SER A 158 -3.72 -2.27 -3.07
C SER A 158 -2.59 -2.50 -4.07
N ALA A 159 -2.47 -3.70 -4.63
CA ALA A 159 -1.54 -4.00 -5.73
C ALA A 159 -1.73 -3.12 -6.98
N LYS A 160 -2.85 -2.40 -7.06
CA LYS A 160 -3.23 -1.46 -8.13
C LYS A 160 -2.82 -0.01 -7.85
N ASP A 161 -2.34 0.31 -6.65
CA ASP A 161 -1.83 1.63 -6.29
C ASP A 161 -0.32 1.77 -6.56
N TYR A 162 0.17 3.00 -6.74
CA TYR A 162 1.59 3.29 -6.82
C TYR A 162 1.92 4.70 -6.28
N PRO A 163 3.07 4.91 -5.61
CA PRO A 163 3.42 6.22 -5.05
C PRO A 163 3.84 7.22 -6.14
N LEU A 164 3.46 8.49 -5.95
CA LEU A 164 3.86 9.64 -6.77
C LEU A 164 4.90 10.55 -6.08
N ILE A 165 5.31 10.18 -4.87
CA ILE A 165 6.30 10.85 -4.05
C ILE A 165 7.21 9.83 -3.36
N THR A 166 8.40 10.24 -2.91
CA THR A 166 9.28 9.39 -2.10
C THR A 166 8.82 9.34 -0.64
N GLN A 167 9.33 8.37 0.12
CA GLN A 167 9.05 8.29 1.56
C GLN A 167 9.62 9.48 2.34
N ASP A 168 10.77 10.02 1.91
CA ASP A 168 11.34 11.25 2.47
C ASP A 168 10.44 12.46 2.17
N ASP A 169 9.84 12.55 0.97
CA ASP A 169 8.86 13.61 0.66
C ASP A 169 7.65 13.53 1.58
N LEU A 170 7.08 12.32 1.73
CA LEU A 170 5.92 12.08 2.58
C LEU A 170 6.23 12.42 4.04
N ALA A 171 7.35 11.91 4.57
CA ALA A 171 7.78 12.19 5.94
C ALA A 171 8.07 13.67 6.17
N HIS A 172 8.67 14.35 5.20
CA HIS A 172 8.94 15.79 5.29
C HIS A 172 7.65 16.60 5.43
N VAL A 173 6.69 16.39 4.54
CA VAL A 173 5.40 17.11 4.57
C VAL A 173 4.57 16.72 5.78
N PHE A 174 4.54 15.44 6.17
CA PHE A 174 3.80 15.01 7.35
C PHE A 174 4.48 15.41 8.68
N SER A 175 5.71 15.94 8.64
CA SER A 175 6.37 16.47 9.85
C SER A 175 5.79 17.81 10.30
N SER A 176 5.15 18.58 9.40
CA SER A 176 4.53 19.87 9.73
C SER A 176 3.04 19.78 10.07
N ILE A 177 2.43 18.60 9.95
CA ILE A 177 1.02 18.40 10.26
C ILE A 177 0.80 17.74 11.62
N ARG A 178 -0.39 17.95 12.16
CA ARG A 178 -0.88 17.29 13.37
C ARG A 178 -1.06 15.79 13.16
N ARG A 179 -0.49 14.98 14.07
CA ARG A 179 -0.47 13.50 14.00
C ARG A 179 -1.80 12.82 14.26
N ASP A 180 -2.75 13.54 14.85
CA ASP A 180 -4.09 13.05 15.11
C ASP A 180 -5.04 13.23 13.93
N LEU A 181 -4.63 13.95 12.87
CA LEU A 181 -5.42 14.12 11.65
C LEU A 181 -5.55 12.83 10.85
N ASN A 182 -6.74 12.65 10.28
CA ASN A 182 -7.14 11.54 9.43
C ASN A 182 -7.47 12.08 8.04
N PHE A 183 -6.80 11.58 7.01
CA PHE A 183 -7.14 11.89 5.62
C PHE A 183 -8.13 10.84 5.13
N ILE A 184 -9.39 11.25 5.11
CA ILE A 184 -10.54 10.42 4.78
C ILE A 184 -11.52 11.27 3.97
N ASP A 185 -11.64 10.98 2.68
CA ASP A 185 -12.66 11.56 1.81
C ASP A 185 -14.04 11.14 2.30
N HIS A 186 -14.96 12.06 2.59
CA HIS A 186 -16.27 11.76 3.18
C HIS A 186 -17.35 12.77 2.77
N THR A 187 -18.59 12.27 2.69
CA THR A 187 -19.81 13.06 2.52
C THR A 187 -21.01 12.36 3.19
N SER A 188 -21.96 13.15 3.71
CA SER A 188 -23.29 12.68 4.13
C SER A 188 -24.31 12.72 2.99
N ASP A 189 -24.00 13.37 1.87
CA ASP A 189 -24.84 13.36 0.67
C ASP A 189 -24.65 12.05 -0.09
N LEU A 190 -25.52 11.09 0.20
CA LEU A 190 -25.44 9.75 -0.34
C LEU A 190 -25.93 9.67 -1.80
N GLY A 191 -26.82 10.57 -2.22
CA GLY A 191 -27.52 10.50 -3.50
C GLY A 191 -28.03 9.08 -3.83
N TRP A 192 -27.66 8.57 -5.00
CA TRP A 192 -28.04 7.23 -5.46
C TRP A 192 -27.49 6.10 -4.58
N LYS A 193 -26.41 6.32 -3.82
CA LYS A 193 -25.79 5.31 -2.97
C LYS A 193 -26.71 4.90 -1.82
N GLU A 194 -27.63 5.75 -1.38
CA GLU A 194 -28.59 5.41 -0.33
C GLU A 194 -29.40 4.16 -0.71
N GLY A 195 -30.12 4.23 -1.84
CA GLY A 195 -31.01 3.17 -2.31
C GLY A 195 -30.30 1.95 -2.92
N GLN A 196 -29.04 2.11 -3.33
CA GLN A 196 -28.26 1.04 -3.99
C GLN A 196 -27.22 0.36 -3.08
N ARG A 197 -26.79 1.02 -1.99
CA ARG A 197 -25.71 0.49 -1.12
C ARG A 197 -26.09 0.38 0.34
N ILE A 198 -26.82 1.37 0.89
CA ILE A 198 -27.10 1.44 2.33
C ILE A 198 -28.42 0.74 2.71
N GLN A 199 -29.49 1.00 1.96
CA GLN A 199 -30.81 0.39 2.17
C GLN A 199 -30.86 -1.11 1.78
N PRO A 200 -30.16 -1.58 0.73
CA PRO A 200 -30.09 -3.01 0.45
C PRO A 200 -29.35 -3.76 1.56
N ILE A 201 -29.88 -4.92 1.94
CA ILE A 201 -29.23 -5.82 2.90
C ILE A 201 -28.46 -6.87 2.12
N VAL A 202 -27.16 -6.99 2.40
CA VAL A 202 -26.32 -8.01 1.76
C VAL A 202 -25.66 -8.94 2.77
N VAL A 203 -25.41 -10.18 2.36
CA VAL A 203 -24.67 -11.16 3.15
C VAL A 203 -23.37 -11.46 2.42
N ASP A 204 -22.25 -11.25 3.10
CA ASP A 204 -20.94 -11.66 2.61
C ASP A 204 -20.67 -13.11 3.04
N PRO A 205 -20.74 -14.09 2.12
CA PRO A 205 -20.47 -15.46 2.47
C PRO A 205 -19.01 -15.74 2.79
N GLY A 206 -18.07 -14.87 2.40
CA GLY A 206 -16.66 -15.02 2.72
C GLY A 206 -16.40 -15.08 4.22
N ILE A 207 -17.30 -14.53 5.05
CA ILE A 207 -17.22 -14.59 6.51
C ILE A 207 -17.31 -16.03 7.05
N TYR A 208 -18.08 -16.92 6.40
CA TYR A 208 -18.34 -18.27 6.89
C TYR A 208 -18.11 -19.40 5.87
N LEU A 209 -17.86 -19.06 4.59
CA LEU A 209 -17.58 -20.00 3.50
C LEU A 209 -16.30 -19.58 2.76
N ALA A 210 -15.21 -20.30 3.02
CA ALA A 210 -13.84 -19.96 2.61
C ALA A 210 -13.56 -19.82 1.09
N ARG A 211 -14.55 -20.02 0.22
CA ARG A 211 -14.39 -19.99 -1.26
C ARG A 211 -15.53 -19.30 -2.01
N ARG A 212 -16.45 -18.61 -1.32
CA ARG A 212 -17.49 -17.80 -1.98
C ARG A 212 -17.14 -16.33 -1.86
N THR A 213 -17.01 -15.67 -3.00
CA THR A 213 -16.58 -14.26 -3.12
C THR A 213 -17.65 -13.35 -3.72
N GLN A 214 -18.87 -13.86 -3.89
CA GLN A 214 -20.04 -13.08 -4.32
C GLN A 214 -20.99 -12.86 -3.15
N ILE A 215 -21.40 -11.62 -2.94
CA ILE A 215 -22.41 -11.25 -1.95
C ILE A 215 -23.80 -11.76 -2.36
N PHE A 216 -24.64 -12.04 -1.36
CA PHE A 216 -26.07 -12.31 -1.56
C PHE A 216 -26.89 -11.08 -1.19
N HIS A 217 -27.88 -10.75 -2.01
CA HIS A 217 -28.85 -9.71 -1.69
C HIS A 217 -30.08 -10.32 -1.03
N ALA A 218 -30.51 -9.74 0.08
CA ALA A 218 -31.83 -10.04 0.63
C ALA A 218 -32.93 -9.44 -0.27
N THR A 219 -34.11 -10.03 -0.22
CA THR A 219 -35.29 -9.52 -0.94
C THR A 219 -35.77 -8.19 -0.34
N GLU A 220 -35.76 -8.09 0.98
CA GLU A 220 -36.19 -6.89 1.70
C GLU A 220 -35.06 -5.86 1.85
N LYS A 221 -35.44 -4.59 1.87
CA LYS A 221 -34.56 -3.47 2.20
C LYS A 221 -34.79 -3.03 3.64
N ARG A 222 -33.82 -2.32 4.22
CA ARG A 222 -33.98 -1.63 5.51
C ARG A 222 -34.12 -0.13 5.31
N ALA A 223 -34.75 0.51 6.30
CA ALA A 223 -34.76 1.97 6.41
C ALA A 223 -33.36 2.50 6.79
N MET A 224 -33.15 3.80 6.58
CA MET A 224 -31.98 4.50 7.08
C MET A 224 -31.99 4.52 8.62
N PRO A 225 -30.80 4.48 9.26
CA PRO A 225 -30.71 4.48 10.71
C PRO A 225 -30.98 5.90 11.27
N ASP A 226 -31.78 5.98 12.33
CA ASP A 226 -32.07 7.25 13.02
C ASP A 226 -31.01 7.60 14.09
N SER A 227 -30.23 6.61 14.54
CA SER A 227 -29.29 6.75 15.66
C SER A 227 -27.94 7.35 15.29
N PHE A 228 -27.59 7.39 14.00
CA PHE A 228 -26.35 7.96 13.49
C PHE A 228 -26.52 8.41 12.04
N THR A 229 -25.72 9.39 11.62
CA THR A 229 -25.70 9.84 10.22
C THR A 229 -24.73 8.95 9.44
N VAL A 230 -25.18 8.38 8.31
CA VAL A 230 -24.32 7.57 7.44
C VAL A 230 -23.43 8.50 6.61
N PHE A 231 -22.13 8.23 6.60
CA PHE A 231 -21.16 8.89 5.73
C PHE A 231 -20.54 7.89 4.78
N THR A 232 -20.25 8.32 3.56
CA THR A 232 -19.55 7.52 2.53
C THR A 232 -18.42 8.32 1.91
N GLY A 233 -17.45 7.63 1.30
CA GLY A 233 -16.38 8.26 0.56
C GLY A 233 -15.44 7.24 -0.07
N SER A 234 -14.21 7.66 -0.33
CA SER A 234 -13.17 6.77 -0.87
C SER A 234 -12.90 5.57 0.04
N PRO A 235 -12.75 4.34 -0.49
CA PRO A 235 -12.34 3.19 0.31
C PRO A 235 -10.89 3.28 0.79
N TRP A 236 -10.13 4.27 0.31
CA TRP A 236 -8.73 4.45 0.66
C TRP A 236 -8.54 5.56 1.66
N VAL A 237 -7.75 5.28 2.68
CA VAL A 237 -7.68 6.12 3.87
C VAL A 237 -6.25 6.22 4.38
N VAL A 238 -5.92 7.36 4.99
CA VAL A 238 -4.74 7.52 5.84
C VAL A 238 -5.23 7.90 7.22
N LEU A 239 -5.23 6.94 8.14
CA LEU A 239 -5.85 7.08 9.45
C LEU A 239 -4.79 7.25 10.54
N SER A 240 -5.04 8.14 11.48
CA SER A 240 -4.17 8.29 12.65
C SER A 240 -4.25 7.05 13.53
N ARG A 241 -3.14 6.73 14.19
CA ARG A 241 -3.06 5.62 15.14
C ARG A 241 -4.13 5.73 16.22
N SER A 242 -4.34 6.91 16.78
CA SER A 242 -5.33 7.17 17.84
C SER A 242 -6.75 6.83 17.40
N PHE A 243 -7.13 7.14 16.15
CA PHE A 243 -8.45 6.79 15.63
C PHE A 243 -8.62 5.28 15.43
N LEU A 244 -7.58 4.60 14.96
CA LEU A 244 -7.63 3.14 14.86
C LEU A 244 -7.63 2.46 16.22
N GLU A 245 -6.94 3.01 17.23
CA GLU A 245 -6.98 2.49 18.60
C GLU A 245 -8.39 2.58 19.16
N PHE A 246 -9.11 3.66 18.85
CA PHE A 246 -10.54 3.78 19.15
C PHE A 246 -11.38 2.72 18.41
N CYS A 247 -11.15 2.51 17.11
CA CYS A 247 -11.88 1.49 16.34
C CYS A 247 -11.66 0.05 16.86
N VAL A 248 -10.42 -0.30 17.26
CA VAL A 248 -10.03 -1.67 17.61
C VAL A 248 -10.18 -1.94 19.10
N PHE A 249 -9.73 -1.02 19.95
CA PHE A 249 -9.63 -1.20 21.40
C PHE A 249 -10.53 -0.26 22.21
N GLY A 250 -11.20 0.71 21.57
CA GLY A 250 -12.01 1.71 22.24
C GLY A 250 -13.07 1.09 23.16
N TRP A 251 -13.28 1.72 24.31
CA TRP A 251 -14.31 1.35 25.28
C TRP A 251 -15.72 1.75 24.83
N ASP A 252 -15.83 2.75 23.96
CA ASP A 252 -17.08 3.12 23.31
C ASP A 252 -17.60 1.99 22.41
N ASN A 253 -18.92 1.78 22.39
CA ASN A 253 -19.54 0.72 21.61
C ASN A 253 -19.83 1.10 20.16
N LEU A 254 -19.79 2.38 19.80
CA LEU A 254 -20.12 2.89 18.46
C LEU A 254 -19.35 2.17 17.35
N PRO A 255 -18.00 1.99 17.39
CA PRO A 255 -17.29 1.24 16.36
C PRO A 255 -17.77 -0.20 16.21
N ARG A 256 -18.15 -0.86 17.30
CA ARG A 256 -18.64 -2.26 17.31
C ARG A 256 -20.07 -2.34 16.78
N THR A 257 -20.94 -1.45 17.22
CA THR A 257 -22.33 -1.34 16.75
C THR A 257 -22.38 -1.03 15.25
N LEU A 258 -21.57 -0.08 14.80
CA LEU A 258 -21.47 0.25 13.38
C LEU A 258 -20.86 -0.92 12.58
N LEU A 259 -19.91 -1.66 13.12
CA LEU A 259 -19.35 -2.84 12.44
C LEU A 259 -20.44 -3.90 12.22
N MET A 260 -21.29 -4.16 13.23
CA MET A 260 -22.44 -5.06 13.08
C MET A 260 -23.40 -4.57 11.98
N TYR A 261 -23.71 -3.27 11.96
CA TYR A 261 -24.60 -2.69 10.96
C TYR A 261 -24.03 -2.74 9.53
N PHE A 262 -22.75 -2.40 9.37
CA PHE A 262 -22.06 -2.33 8.09
C PHE A 262 -21.58 -3.69 7.58
N THR A 263 -21.65 -4.75 8.40
CA THR A 263 -21.43 -6.13 7.93
C THR A 263 -22.40 -6.51 6.81
N ASN A 264 -23.60 -5.91 6.79
CA ASN A 264 -24.63 -6.15 5.77
C ASN A 264 -24.81 -5.01 4.75
N VAL A 265 -23.75 -4.24 4.49
CA VAL A 265 -23.74 -3.12 3.52
C VAL A 265 -22.85 -3.44 2.32
N VAL A 266 -23.35 -3.09 1.13
CA VAL A 266 -22.57 -3.14 -0.12
C VAL A 266 -21.40 -2.16 -0.02
N LEU A 267 -20.20 -2.63 -0.33
CA LEU A 267 -18.98 -1.81 -0.29
C LEU A 267 -18.79 -1.12 1.06
N SER A 268 -19.03 -1.84 2.14
CA SER A 268 -18.97 -1.34 3.51
C SER A 268 -17.66 -0.60 3.85
N GLN A 269 -16.53 -0.94 3.23
CA GLN A 269 -15.25 -0.23 3.38
C GLN A 269 -15.31 1.26 2.99
N GLU A 270 -16.24 1.65 2.10
CA GLU A 270 -16.52 3.04 1.69
C GLU A 270 -17.43 3.77 2.68
N VAL A 271 -17.80 3.14 3.81
CA VAL A 271 -18.85 3.64 4.72
C VAL A 271 -18.45 3.53 6.19
N TYR A 272 -17.80 2.45 6.60
CA TYR A 272 -17.51 2.15 8.01
C TYR A 272 -16.66 3.22 8.68
N PHE A 273 -15.42 3.45 8.22
CA PHE A 273 -14.52 4.42 8.88
C PHE A 273 -15.09 5.84 8.81
N HIS A 274 -15.70 6.22 7.69
CA HIS A 274 -16.38 7.50 7.48
C HIS A 274 -17.47 7.74 8.51
N THR A 275 -18.35 6.74 8.70
CA THR A 275 -19.46 6.86 9.64
C THR A 275 -18.96 6.84 11.08
N VAL A 276 -17.99 5.98 11.42
CA VAL A 276 -17.41 5.93 12.78
C VAL A 276 -16.77 7.28 13.13
N ILE A 277 -15.89 7.80 12.27
CA ILE A 277 -15.14 9.02 12.59
C ILE A 277 -16.05 10.24 12.72
N CYS A 278 -17.05 10.38 11.85
CA CYS A 278 -17.96 11.52 11.85
C CYS A 278 -19.03 11.49 12.94
N ASN A 279 -19.37 10.31 13.46
CA ASN A 279 -20.28 10.18 14.59
C ASN A 279 -19.56 10.12 15.96
N SER A 280 -18.21 10.19 15.97
CA SER A 280 -17.42 10.19 17.20
C SER A 280 -17.05 11.63 17.63
N PRO A 281 -17.54 12.14 18.78
CA PRO A 281 -17.26 13.51 19.22
C PRO A 281 -15.77 13.86 19.31
N GLU A 282 -14.93 12.89 19.70
CA GLU A 282 -13.48 13.05 19.85
C GLU A 282 -12.76 13.18 18.50
N PHE A 283 -13.30 12.58 17.42
CA PHE A 283 -12.59 12.45 16.14
C PHE A 283 -13.21 13.22 14.98
N LYS A 284 -14.48 13.62 15.06
CA LYS A 284 -15.20 14.33 13.97
C LYS A 284 -14.52 15.62 13.48
N ASN A 285 -13.69 16.24 14.33
CA ASN A 285 -12.94 17.46 14.01
C ASN A 285 -11.51 17.16 13.54
N THR A 286 -11.13 15.89 13.37
CA THR A 286 -9.80 15.46 12.90
C THR A 286 -9.84 14.94 11.47
N THR A 287 -10.93 15.17 10.73
CA THR A 287 -11.14 14.68 9.37
C THR A 287 -10.70 15.72 8.33
N VAL A 288 -9.60 15.43 7.64
CA VAL A 288 -9.21 16.14 6.42
C VAL A 288 -9.86 15.41 5.25
N ASN A 289 -10.71 16.11 4.50
CA ASN A 289 -11.55 15.52 3.44
C ASN A 289 -10.76 15.25 2.15
N ALA A 290 -9.90 14.22 2.18
CA ALA A 290 -9.10 13.76 1.05
C ALA A 290 -8.58 12.34 1.27
N ASP A 291 -8.36 11.57 0.20
CA ASP A 291 -7.74 10.24 0.26
C ASP A 291 -6.26 10.20 -0.22
N LEU A 292 -5.74 11.37 -0.60
CA LEU A 292 -4.39 11.61 -1.10
C LEU A 292 -4.02 10.85 -2.38
N ARG A 293 -5.02 10.42 -3.16
CA ARG A 293 -4.84 9.68 -4.41
C ARG A 293 -5.25 10.48 -5.63
N TYR A 294 -4.47 10.28 -6.68
CA TYR A 294 -4.87 10.62 -8.04
C TYR A 294 -5.52 9.42 -8.71
N PHE A 295 -6.71 9.62 -9.25
CA PHE A 295 -7.37 8.69 -10.16
C PHE A 295 -8.28 9.47 -11.09
N VAL A 296 -8.58 8.88 -12.24
CA VAL A 296 -9.46 9.46 -13.25
C VAL A 296 -10.67 8.56 -13.40
N TRP A 297 -11.86 9.14 -13.46
CA TRP A 297 -13.07 8.41 -13.85
C TRP A 297 -13.24 8.48 -15.37
N ASP A 298 -13.64 7.35 -15.98
CA ASP A 298 -14.17 7.38 -17.34
C ASP A 298 -15.49 8.20 -17.36
N ASP A 299 -15.88 8.71 -18.53
CA ASP A 299 -17.19 9.34 -18.76
C ASP A 299 -18.01 8.49 -19.74
N PRO A 300 -19.11 7.83 -19.29
CA PRO A 300 -19.65 7.84 -17.93
C PRO A 300 -18.81 6.99 -16.94
N PRO A 301 -18.89 7.27 -15.62
CA PRO A 301 -18.13 6.53 -14.61
C PRO A 301 -18.46 5.03 -14.61
N LYS A 302 -17.40 4.21 -14.57
CA LYS A 302 -17.50 2.76 -14.35
C LYS A 302 -17.43 2.42 -12.86
N MET A 303 -17.54 1.13 -12.54
CA MET A 303 -17.40 0.63 -11.16
C MET A 303 -16.01 0.85 -10.57
N GLU A 304 -14.96 0.80 -11.39
CA GLU A 304 -13.59 1.12 -11.00
C GLU A 304 -13.07 2.29 -11.85
N PRO A 305 -12.11 3.09 -11.34
CA PRO A 305 -11.52 4.19 -12.09
C PRO A 305 -10.74 3.71 -13.31
N HIS A 306 -10.45 4.64 -14.21
CA HIS A 306 -9.63 4.46 -15.40
C HIS A 306 -8.28 3.80 -15.05
N VAL A 307 -7.82 2.91 -15.93
CA VAL A 307 -6.49 2.30 -15.81
C VAL A 307 -5.46 3.27 -16.40
N LEU A 308 -4.71 3.90 -15.51
CA LEU A 308 -3.73 4.93 -15.83
C LEU A 308 -2.59 4.35 -16.69
N ASN A 309 -2.24 5.08 -17.73
CA ASN A 309 -1.17 4.72 -18.66
C ASN A 309 -0.23 5.92 -18.92
N THR A 310 0.64 5.80 -19.92
CA THR A 310 1.65 6.84 -20.21
C THR A 310 1.05 8.18 -20.64
N SER A 311 -0.17 8.23 -21.19
CA SER A 311 -0.87 9.47 -21.54
C SER A 311 -1.18 10.33 -20.32
N ASP A 312 -1.42 9.69 -19.17
CA ASP A 312 -1.91 10.36 -17.96
C ASP A 312 -0.75 10.87 -17.09
N TYR A 313 0.49 10.57 -17.47
CA TYR A 313 1.68 10.78 -16.66
C TYR A 313 1.89 12.23 -16.24
N GLU A 314 1.70 13.18 -17.16
CA GLU A 314 1.92 14.61 -16.86
C GLU A 314 0.90 15.14 -15.84
N GLU A 315 -0.38 14.75 -15.97
CA GLU A 315 -1.42 15.18 -15.03
C GLU A 315 -1.27 14.48 -13.67
N MET A 316 -0.88 13.20 -13.65
CA MET A 316 -0.48 12.51 -12.43
C MET A 316 0.60 13.27 -11.66
N VAL A 317 1.69 13.66 -12.33
CA VAL A 317 2.84 14.34 -11.72
C VAL A 317 2.50 15.76 -11.23
N LYS A 318 1.51 16.41 -11.83
CA LYS A 318 1.03 17.76 -11.43
C LYS A 318 -0.01 17.74 -10.32
N SER A 319 -0.69 16.61 -10.12
CA SER A 319 -1.81 16.49 -9.18
C SER A 319 -1.50 16.90 -7.73
N GLY A 320 -0.24 16.77 -7.31
CA GLY A 320 0.15 16.95 -5.91
C GLY A 320 -0.42 15.86 -4.99
N ALA A 321 -0.80 14.70 -5.52
CA ALA A 321 -1.22 13.54 -4.73
C ALA A 321 0.01 12.72 -4.26
N ALA A 322 -0.15 11.97 -3.16
CA ALA A 322 0.89 11.06 -2.66
C ALA A 322 0.93 9.74 -3.43
N PHE A 323 -0.23 9.27 -3.90
CA PHE A 323 -0.41 8.00 -4.59
C PHE A 323 -1.27 8.17 -5.84
N ALA A 324 -1.25 7.19 -6.73
CA ALA A 324 -2.14 7.12 -7.89
C ALA A 324 -2.73 5.72 -8.08
N ARG A 325 -3.89 5.64 -8.74
CA ARG A 325 -4.54 4.39 -9.13
C ARG A 325 -5.52 4.55 -10.31
N GLN A 326 -5.86 3.51 -11.06
CA GLN A 326 -5.30 2.15 -10.96
C GLN A 326 -4.31 1.86 -12.09
N PHE A 327 -3.37 0.96 -11.84
CA PHE A 327 -2.40 0.53 -12.83
C PHE A 327 -2.56 -0.95 -13.17
N ASP A 328 -2.29 -1.29 -14.43
CA ASP A 328 -2.10 -2.68 -14.85
C ASP A 328 -0.76 -3.24 -14.37
N LYS A 329 -0.69 -4.57 -14.32
CA LYS A 329 0.56 -5.28 -14.06
C LYS A 329 1.58 -4.91 -15.15
N ASP A 330 2.78 -4.52 -14.72
CA ASP A 330 3.91 -4.21 -15.61
C ASP A 330 3.65 -3.06 -16.60
N ALA A 331 2.68 -2.18 -16.32
CA ALA A 331 2.43 -1.00 -17.13
C ALA A 331 3.69 -0.14 -17.25
N THR A 332 4.01 0.32 -18.47
CA THR A 332 5.20 1.12 -18.78
C THR A 332 5.27 2.43 -17.99
N VAL A 333 4.12 2.98 -17.62
CA VAL A 333 4.04 4.18 -16.79
C VAL A 333 4.60 3.97 -15.38
N LEU A 334 4.57 2.74 -14.84
CA LEU A 334 5.19 2.42 -13.55
C LEU A 334 6.72 2.56 -13.62
N ASP A 335 7.32 2.18 -14.75
CA ASP A 335 8.76 2.36 -14.98
C ASP A 335 9.12 3.85 -15.13
N MET A 336 8.21 4.64 -15.70
CA MET A 336 8.36 6.10 -15.74
C MET A 336 8.34 6.69 -14.33
N ILE A 337 7.41 6.27 -13.48
CA ILE A 337 7.33 6.70 -12.07
C ILE A 337 8.62 6.31 -11.33
N ASP A 338 9.05 5.04 -11.43
CA ASP A 338 10.28 4.56 -10.78
C ASP A 338 11.50 5.40 -11.15
N ARG A 339 11.71 5.67 -12.45
CA ARG A 339 12.90 6.38 -12.93
C ARG A 339 12.83 7.89 -12.73
N LYS A 340 11.68 8.50 -13.03
CA LYS A 340 11.53 9.96 -13.09
C LYS A 340 11.16 10.56 -11.75
N ILE A 341 10.36 9.87 -10.93
CA ILE A 341 9.89 10.34 -9.63
C ILE A 341 10.75 9.72 -8.51
N LEU A 342 10.72 8.40 -8.38
CA LEU A 342 11.31 7.70 -7.24
C LEU A 342 12.83 7.51 -7.34
N LYS A 343 13.41 7.78 -8.51
CA LYS A 343 14.85 7.67 -8.82
C LYS A 343 15.44 6.28 -8.47
N ARG A 344 14.64 5.23 -8.69
CA ARG A 344 14.97 3.85 -8.37
C ARG A 344 14.91 2.95 -9.59
N ASP A 345 15.56 1.80 -9.48
CA ASP A 345 15.32 0.66 -10.38
C ASP A 345 14.21 -0.22 -9.83
N ARG A 346 13.51 -0.93 -10.72
CA ARG A 346 12.28 -1.70 -10.42
C ARG A 346 12.40 -2.66 -9.23
N ASN A 347 13.58 -3.28 -9.05
CA ASN A 347 13.82 -4.31 -8.02
C ASN A 347 14.60 -3.80 -6.80
N LEU A 348 14.82 -2.48 -6.68
CA LEU A 348 15.57 -1.88 -5.59
C LEU A 348 14.65 -1.00 -4.75
N ALA A 349 14.90 -0.84 -3.46
CA ALA A 349 14.13 0.09 -2.63
C ALA A 349 14.27 1.54 -3.14
N THR A 350 13.24 2.37 -2.93
CA THR A 350 13.34 3.81 -3.21
C THR A 350 14.42 4.44 -2.32
N PRO A 351 15.43 5.11 -2.89
CA PRO A 351 16.49 5.70 -2.10
C PRO A 351 15.99 6.92 -1.31
N GLY A 352 16.27 6.95 -0.02
CA GLY A 352 16.09 8.11 0.86
C GLY A 352 17.41 8.63 1.43
N ALA A 353 17.36 9.61 2.33
CA ALA A 353 18.54 10.15 3.02
C ALA A 353 19.33 9.10 3.82
N TRP A 354 18.64 8.03 4.20
CA TRP A 354 19.19 6.87 4.91
C TRP A 354 20.12 6.02 4.04
N CYS A 355 19.99 6.03 2.69
CA CYS A 355 20.87 5.26 1.81
C CYS A 355 22.25 5.94 1.67
N ARG A 356 23.32 5.21 1.96
CA ARG A 356 24.71 5.75 1.99
C ARG A 356 25.67 5.07 1.01
N GLY A 357 25.26 3.96 0.41
CA GLY A 357 26.09 3.25 -0.56
C GLY A 357 26.39 4.10 -1.79
N ARG A 358 27.57 3.91 -2.38
CA ARG A 358 27.90 4.54 -3.66
C ARG A 358 27.07 3.88 -4.75
N LYS A 359 26.38 4.70 -5.55
CA LYS A 359 25.67 4.21 -6.74
C LYS A 359 26.68 3.59 -7.72
N SER A 360 26.55 2.30 -7.95
CA SER A 360 27.32 1.55 -8.94
C SER A 360 26.35 0.73 -9.79
N TRP A 361 26.74 0.36 -11.01
CA TRP A 361 25.90 -0.49 -11.87
C TRP A 361 25.53 -1.81 -11.18
N TRP A 362 26.41 -2.31 -10.31
CA TRP A 362 26.30 -3.64 -9.71
C TRP A 362 25.88 -3.64 -8.24
N MET A 363 25.68 -2.46 -7.62
CA MET A 363 25.47 -2.37 -6.18
C MET A 363 24.36 -1.39 -5.84
N ASP A 364 23.34 -1.89 -5.16
CA ASP A 364 22.24 -1.09 -4.63
C ASP A 364 22.78 -0.13 -3.55
N PRO A 365 22.64 1.20 -3.72
CA PRO A 365 23.11 2.18 -2.75
C PRO A 365 22.43 2.05 -1.37
N CYS A 366 21.29 1.37 -1.29
CA CYS A 366 20.55 1.15 -0.06
C CYS A 366 20.97 -0.14 0.69
N THR A 367 21.98 -0.86 0.20
CA THR A 367 22.63 -1.98 0.94
C THR A 367 23.53 -1.51 2.06
N GLN A 368 23.92 -0.23 2.05
CA GLN A 368 24.58 0.45 3.15
C GLN A 368 23.70 1.61 3.59
N TRP A 369 23.41 1.69 4.89
CA TRP A 369 22.54 2.71 5.46
C TRP A 369 23.27 3.56 6.50
N GLY A 370 22.85 4.81 6.60
CA GLY A 370 23.29 5.77 7.62
C GLY A 370 22.17 6.02 8.63
N ASP A 371 21.98 7.28 8.99
CA ASP A 371 20.90 7.70 9.88
C ASP A 371 19.53 7.55 9.21
N VAL A 372 18.71 6.63 9.71
CA VAL A 372 17.32 6.42 9.25
C VAL A 372 16.35 7.49 9.75
N ASN A 373 16.79 8.39 10.62
CA ASN A 373 16.01 9.55 11.05
C ASN A 373 16.24 10.78 10.17
N ALA A 374 17.24 10.74 9.28
CA ALA A 374 17.44 11.80 8.31
C ALA A 374 16.34 11.76 7.24
N VAL A 375 15.82 12.93 6.88
CA VAL A 375 14.84 13.10 5.80
C VAL A 375 15.40 14.10 4.80
N LYS A 376 15.40 13.75 3.52
CA LYS A 376 15.82 14.63 2.43
C LYS A 376 14.70 14.77 1.41
N PRO A 377 13.89 15.85 1.48
CA PRO A 377 12.82 16.06 0.52
C PRO A 377 13.39 16.20 -0.90
N GLY A 378 12.70 15.59 -1.85
CA GLY A 378 12.88 15.72 -3.28
C GLY A 378 11.96 16.77 -3.90
N PRO A 379 11.93 16.87 -5.24
CA PRO A 379 11.17 17.89 -5.94
C PRO A 379 9.64 17.82 -5.75
N GLN A 380 9.11 16.62 -5.49
CA GLN A 380 7.66 16.43 -5.35
C GLN A 380 7.14 16.82 -3.97
N ALA A 381 8.00 16.90 -2.94
CA ALA A 381 7.62 17.40 -1.62
C ALA A 381 6.97 18.78 -1.67
N LYS A 382 7.46 19.68 -2.53
CA LYS A 382 6.90 21.03 -2.65
C LYS A 382 5.43 21.01 -3.09
N LYS A 383 5.13 20.31 -4.19
CA LYS A 383 3.76 20.22 -4.73
C LYS A 383 2.83 19.50 -3.76
N PHE A 384 3.31 18.41 -3.17
CA PHE A 384 2.53 17.67 -2.17
C PHE A 384 2.26 18.54 -0.93
N GLY A 385 3.25 19.30 -0.47
CA GLY A 385 3.12 20.28 0.61
C GLY A 385 2.06 21.34 0.30
N GLU A 386 2.12 21.96 -0.89
CA GLU A 386 1.11 22.94 -1.32
C GLU A 386 -0.31 22.35 -1.34
N SER A 387 -0.48 21.09 -1.78
CA SER A 387 -1.77 20.39 -1.72
C SER A 387 -2.23 20.12 -0.28
N ILE A 388 -1.32 19.69 0.60
CA ILE A 388 -1.62 19.43 2.02
C ILE A 388 -1.98 20.72 2.75
N ASP A 389 -1.24 21.81 2.53
CA ASP A 389 -1.52 23.12 3.13
C ASP A 389 -2.93 23.58 2.75
N LYS A 390 -3.31 23.48 1.47
CA LYS A 390 -4.67 23.79 1.01
C LYS A 390 -5.75 22.93 1.69
N LEU A 391 -5.50 21.63 1.84
CA LEU A 391 -6.43 20.71 2.50
C LEU A 391 -6.59 21.05 4.00
N VAL A 392 -5.48 21.39 4.67
CA VAL A 392 -5.48 21.78 6.09
C VAL A 392 -6.14 23.15 6.27
N ASP A 393 -5.94 24.10 5.37
CA ASP A 393 -6.61 25.40 5.39
C ASP A 393 -8.13 25.27 5.22
N ASN A 394 -8.58 24.46 4.26
CA ASN A 394 -10.00 24.14 4.11
C ASN A 394 -10.57 23.51 5.38
N TRP A 395 -9.86 22.52 5.96
CA TRP A 395 -10.26 21.88 7.22
C TRP A 395 -10.35 22.89 8.37
N ASN A 396 -9.37 23.79 8.53
CA ASN A 396 -9.38 24.86 9.53
C ASN A 396 -10.56 25.81 9.36
N SER A 397 -10.97 26.06 8.11
CA SER A 397 -12.16 26.88 7.79
C SER A 397 -13.48 26.16 8.06
N LYS A 398 -13.44 24.86 8.40
CA LYS A 398 -14.57 23.93 8.58
C LYS A 398 -15.47 23.78 7.35
N SER A 399 -14.96 24.09 6.15
CA SER A 399 -15.72 23.97 4.89
C SER A 399 -16.13 22.53 4.59
N ASP A 400 -15.27 21.57 4.94
CA ASP A 400 -15.36 20.18 4.49
C ASP A 400 -15.29 19.18 5.66
N THR A 401 -15.83 19.56 6.82
CA THR A 401 -15.89 18.67 8.00
C THR A 401 -17.15 17.80 7.97
N CYS A 402 -17.31 16.91 8.95
CA CYS A 402 -18.48 16.05 9.14
C CYS A 402 -19.78 16.84 9.41
N ALA A 403 -20.23 17.61 8.42
CA ALA A 403 -21.50 18.31 8.38
C ALA A 403 -22.62 17.29 8.15
N ARG A 404 -23.80 17.57 8.71
CA ARG A 404 -24.99 16.74 8.53
C ARG A 404 -25.66 17.06 7.22
#